data_AF-A0A3B8Q8C2-F1
#
_entry.id   AF-A0A3B8Q8C2-F1
#
_cell.length_a   1.000
_cell.length_b   1.000
_cell.length_c   1.000
_cell.angle_alpha   90.00
_cell.angle_beta   90.00
_cell.angle_gamma   90.00
#
_symmetry.space_group_name_H-M   'P 1'
#
loop_
_entity.id
_entity.type
_entity.pdbx_description
1 polymer ?
#
loop_
_entity_poly.entity_id
_entity_poly.type
_entity_poly.pdbx_seq_one_letter_code
_entity_poly.pdbx_strand_id
1 'polypeptide(L)' 'LKEGLKLFWFATGKDDFLVETSRATVAMFKKHQFPVVYKETDGAHTWIVWREYLNEFVPQLFQ' A
#
# COMPACT_ATOMS: atom_id res chain seq x y z
N LEU A 1 -5.36 -15.81 -12.21
CA LEU A 1 -5.60 -14.46 -11.65
C LEU A 1 -4.35 -13.76 -11.10
N LYS A 2 -3.27 -14.47 -10.71
CA LYS A 2 -2.06 -13.85 -10.13
C LYS A 2 -0.78 -14.11 -10.93
N GLU A 3 -0.89 -14.75 -12.10
CA GLU A 3 0.27 -15.06 -12.93
C GLU A 3 0.89 -13.75 -13.44
N GLY A 4 2.20 -13.59 -13.22
CA GLY A 4 2.92 -12.36 -13.56
C GLY A 4 2.88 -11.23 -12.52
N LEU A 5 2.04 -11.30 -11.46
CA LEU A 5 2.04 -10.28 -10.40
C LEU A 5 3.22 -10.49 -9.45
N LYS A 6 4.24 -9.64 -9.54
CA LYS A 6 5.47 -9.73 -8.73
C LYS A 6 5.47 -8.85 -7.48
N LEU A 7 4.74 -7.74 -7.51
CA LEU A 7 4.64 -6.80 -6.40
C LEU A 7 3.20 -6.32 -6.26
N PHE A 8 2.67 -6.39 -5.04
CA PHE A 8 1.34 -5.88 -4.72
C PHE A 8 1.42 -5.04 -3.44
N TRP A 9 1.45 -3.73 -3.60
CA TRP A 9 1.88 -2.79 -2.57
C TRP A 9 0.79 -1.75 -2.30
N PHE A 10 0.49 -1.51 -1.02
CA PHE A 10 -0.45 -0.53 -0.52
C PHE A 10 0.22 0.34 0.54
N ALA A 11 -0.04 1.64 0.54
CA ALA A 11 0.27 2.48 1.68
C ALA A 11 -0.75 3.58 1.92
N THR A 12 -0.91 3.98 3.18
CA THR A 12 -1.85 5.03 3.59
C THR A 12 -1.38 5.67 4.89
N GLY A 13 -1.49 7.00 5.00
CA GLY A 13 -1.18 7.69 6.25
C GLY A 13 -2.22 7.33 7.32
N LYS A 14 -1.80 7.17 8.57
CA LYS A 14 -2.68 6.78 9.68
C LYS A 14 -3.75 7.82 10.01
N ASP A 15 -3.49 9.09 9.67
CA ASP A 15 -4.40 10.22 9.87
C ASP A 15 -5.15 10.58 8.56
N ASP A 16 -5.02 9.76 7.51
CA ASP A 16 -5.75 9.91 6.26
C ASP A 16 -7.22 9.51 6.45
N PHE A 17 -8.14 10.30 5.90
CA PHE A 17 -9.58 10.03 5.98
C PHE A 17 -10.00 8.73 5.27
N LEU A 18 -9.11 8.12 4.48
CA LEU A 18 -9.32 6.83 3.81
C LEU A 18 -8.63 5.64 4.50
N VAL A 19 -7.97 5.81 5.65
CA VAL A 19 -7.18 4.74 6.29
C VAL A 19 -8.00 3.47 6.57
N GLU A 20 -9.24 3.61 7.05
CA GLU A 20 -10.12 2.46 7.31
C GLU A 20 -10.50 1.72 6.03
N THR A 21 -10.74 2.47 4.95
CA THR A 21 -11.00 1.89 3.62
C THR A 21 -9.80 1.09 3.13
N SER A 22 -8.58 1.61 3.31
CA SER A 22 -7.34 0.91 2.97
C SER A 22 -7.17 -0.36 3.79
N ARG A 23 -7.38 -0.29 5.12
CA ARG A 23 -7.30 -1.46 6.01
C ARG A 23 -8.30 -2.56 5.60
N ALA A 24 -9.56 -2.19 5.34
CA ALA A 24 -10.59 -3.12 4.89
C ALA A 24 -10.24 -3.77 3.54
N THR A 25 -9.72 -2.98 2.60
CA THR A 25 -9.28 -3.45 1.28
C THR A 25 -8.12 -4.44 1.39
N VAL A 26 -7.10 -4.11 2.18
CA VAL A 26 -5.95 -5.00 2.45
C VAL A 26 -6.41 -6.28 3.15
N ALA A 27 -7.33 -6.19 4.11
CA ALA A 27 -7.88 -7.36 4.79
C ALA A 27 -8.62 -8.29 3.83
N MET A 28 -9.43 -7.74 2.92
CA MET A 28 -10.10 -8.50 1.86
C MET A 28 -9.07 -9.21 0.97
N PHE A 29 -8.04 -8.51 0.49
CA PHE A 29 -7.01 -9.12 -0.34
C PHE A 29 -6.25 -10.23 0.39
N LYS A 30 -5.90 -10.03 1.68
CA LYS A 30 -5.28 -11.07 2.52
C LYS A 30 -6.19 -12.28 2.68
N LYS A 31 -7.49 -12.10 2.90
CA LYS A 31 -8.49 -13.19 2.95
C LYS A 31 -8.52 -14.02 1.66
N HIS A 32 -8.29 -13.38 0.51
CA HIS A 32 -8.17 -14.03 -0.80
C HIS A 32 -6.71 -14.42 -1.16
N GLN A 33 -5.84 -14.53 -0.15
CA GLN A 33 -4.47 -15.03 -0.24
C GLN A 33 -3.59 -14.21 -1.20
N PHE A 34 -3.85 -12.91 -1.36
CA PHE A 34 -2.94 -12.03 -2.09
C PHE A 34 -1.74 -11.69 -1.20
N PRO A 35 -0.51 -11.70 -1.72
CA PRO A 35 0.70 -11.33 -0.99
C PRO A 35 0.82 -9.79 -0.92
N VAL A 36 -0.10 -9.15 -0.19
CA VAL A 36 -0.12 -7.68 -0.07
C VAL A 36 0.97 -7.21 0.87
N VAL A 37 1.84 -6.32 0.39
CA VAL A 37 2.67 -5.45 1.23
C VAL A 37 1.83 -4.25 1.61
N TYR A 38 1.64 -4.01 2.91
CA TYR A 38 0.89 -2.85 3.41
C TYR A 38 1.77 -2.00 4.32
N LYS A 39 1.83 -0.71 4.04
CA LYS A 39 2.51 0.31 4.85
C LYS A 39 1.52 1.33 5.37
N GLU A 40 1.48 1.47 6.68
CA GLU A 40 0.79 2.57 7.33
C GLU A 40 1.85 3.45 7.98
N THR A 41 1.84 4.75 7.69
CA THR A 41 2.83 5.71 8.22
C THR A 41 2.15 6.87 8.91
N ASP A 42 2.92 7.69 9.62
CA ASP A 42 2.40 8.95 10.13
C ASP A 42 1.95 9.89 8.99
N GLY A 43 1.01 10.78 9.29
CA GLY A 43 0.50 11.78 8.35
C GLY A 43 -0.84 11.42 7.72
N ALA A 44 -1.35 12.37 6.94
CA ALA A 44 -2.67 12.32 6.32
C ALA A 44 -2.58 12.31 4.78
N HIS A 45 -3.63 12.75 4.10
CA HIS A 45 -3.75 12.79 2.64
C HIS A 45 -2.91 13.93 2.01
N THR A 46 -1.58 13.80 1.99
CA THR A 46 -0.67 14.88 1.62
C THR A 46 0.45 14.46 0.68
N TRP A 47 0.96 15.42 -0.11
CA TRP A 47 2.11 15.23 -1.00
C TRP A 47 3.40 14.80 -0.30
N ILE A 48 3.62 15.19 0.97
CA ILE A 48 4.82 14.80 1.70
C ILE A 48 4.84 13.27 1.88
N VAL A 49 3.73 12.73 2.38
CA VAL A 49 3.52 11.29 2.57
C VAL A 49 3.67 10.53 1.24
N TRP A 50 3.09 11.02 0.14
CA TRP A 50 3.19 10.33 -1.15
C TRP A 50 4.59 10.34 -1.76
N ARG A 51 5.39 11.40 -1.52
CA ARG A 51 6.78 11.44 -1.98
C ARG A 51 7.63 10.39 -1.28
N GLU A 52 7.40 10.16 0.01
CA GLU A 52 8.06 9.10 0.77
C GLU A 52 7.70 7.72 0.23
N TYR A 53 6.40 7.48 -0.04
CA TYR A 53 5.93 6.23 -0.64
C TYR A 53 6.54 5.97 -2.01
N LEU A 54 6.64 6.99 -2.87
CA LEU A 54 7.26 6.85 -4.17
C LEU A 54 8.73 6.45 -4.06
N ASN A 55 9.48 7.08 -3.15
CA ASN A 55 10.89 6.75 -2.90
C ASN A 55 11.08 5.32 -2.38
N GLU A 56 10.17 4.82 -1.55
CA GLU A 56 10.22 3.42 -1.07
C GLU A 56 9.78 2.42 -2.15
N PHE A 57 8.76 2.76 -2.94
CA PHE A 57 8.15 1.86 -3.90
C PHE A 57 9.01 1.65 -5.15
N VAL A 58 9.55 2.73 -5.74
CA VAL A 58 10.25 2.68 -7.05
C VAL A 58 11.42 1.68 -7.08
N PRO A 59 12.30 1.59 -6.08
CA PRO A 59 13.40 0.63 -6.10
C PRO A 59 12.97 -0.85 -6.14
N GLN A 60 11.72 -1.16 -5.76
CA GLN A 60 11.18 -2.53 -5.75
C GLN A 60 10.67 -2.97 -7.13
N LEU A 61 10.56 -2.05 -8.09
CA LEU A 61 10.09 -2.35 -9.44
C LEU A 61 11.16 -3.03 -10.29
N PHE A 62 10.75 -4.03 -11.08
CA PHE A 62 11.56 -4.71 -12.11
C PHE A 62 12.80 -5.44 -11.58
N GLN A 63 12.74 -5.94 -10.35
CA GLN A 63 13.69 -6.90 -9.78
C GLN A 63 13.39 -8.33 -10.25
#